data_AF-A0A5C6C9Y2-F1
#
_entry.id   AF-A0A5C6C9Y2-F1
#
_cell.length_a   1.000
_cell.length_b   1.000
_cell.length_c   1.000
_cell.angle_alpha   90.00
_cell.angle_beta   90.00
_cell.angle_gamma   90.00
#
_symmetry.space_group_name_H-M   'P 1'
#
loop_
_entity.id
_entity.type
_entity.pdbx_description
1 polymer ?
#
loop_
_entity_poly.entity_id
_entity_poly.type
_entity_poly.pdbx_seq_one_letter_code
_entity_poly.pdbx_strand_id
1 'polypeptide(L)'
;MDSLVTAPFVRTTRLTVAYRRYLTSANSPQFVAEVDEYYSASTLASLLRRSDVEMRRASALALGMLGDHRSIESLGQALSDPDRGVRLAADDSFRALLVRDAAPRHHQQLLQVMHLNDGAEYAAALAPTMILVDQSPRYSEAFHQLAICWQGLDDIPQAEAAFRGCLWHCRYHYLAWQGLARCRMLEHDYEAAISALRRCVGICPDVENARIQIRVLERRLRQTDA
;
A
#
# COMPACT_ATOMS: atom_id res chain seq x y z
N MET A 1 35.72 -14.09 40.50
CA MET A 1 35.23 -12.77 40.03
C MET A 1 34.30 -13.06 38.87
N ASP A 2 33.05 -13.37 39.17
CA ASP A 2 32.06 -13.78 38.17
C ASP A 2 31.54 -12.55 37.42
N SER A 3 31.87 -12.51 36.13
CA SER A 3 31.33 -11.58 35.17
C SER A 3 29.86 -11.92 34.90
N LEU A 4 28.95 -11.26 35.61
CA LEU A 4 27.54 -11.19 35.29
C LEU A 4 27.38 -10.43 33.96
N VAL A 5 27.38 -11.18 32.86
CA VAL A 5 26.85 -10.70 31.58
C VAL A 5 25.34 -10.53 31.76
N THR A 6 24.92 -9.33 32.15
CA THR A 6 23.51 -8.93 32.10
C THR A 6 23.05 -8.99 30.64
N ALA A 7 22.41 -10.09 30.25
CA ALA A 7 21.62 -10.13 29.03
C ALA A 7 20.62 -8.96 29.09
N PRO A 8 20.45 -8.17 28.00
CA PRO A 8 19.52 -7.06 28.01
C PRO A 8 18.13 -7.61 28.29
N PHE A 9 17.45 -7.10 29.34
CA PHE A 9 16.05 -7.40 29.58
C PHE A 9 15.27 -7.03 28.31
N VAL A 10 14.85 -8.03 27.54
CA VAL A 10 13.84 -7.83 26.50
C VAL A 10 12.57 -7.46 27.26
N ARG A 11 12.30 -6.16 27.36
CA ARG A 11 11.05 -5.66 27.93
C ARG A 11 9.93 -6.07 26.99
N THR A 12 9.39 -7.26 27.20
CA THR A 12 8.27 -7.76 26.41
C THR A 12 7.06 -6.88 26.72
N THR A 13 6.67 -6.09 25.74
CA THR A 13 5.49 -5.22 25.84
C THR A 13 4.22 -6.00 25.55
N ARG A 14 3.07 -5.49 25.99
CA ARG A 14 1.76 -6.11 25.72
C ARG A 14 1.54 -6.32 24.23
N LEU A 15 1.88 -5.32 23.41
CA LEU A 15 1.81 -5.44 21.94
C LEU A 15 2.67 -6.59 21.40
N THR A 16 3.92 -6.72 21.85
CA THR A 16 4.78 -7.84 21.40
C THR A 16 4.29 -9.21 21.89
N VAL A 17 3.70 -9.30 23.09
CA VAL A 17 3.08 -10.55 23.56
C VAL A 17 1.88 -10.92 22.70
N ALA A 18 0.96 -9.97 22.49
CA ALA A 18 -0.23 -10.17 21.67
C ALA A 18 0.15 -10.56 20.24
N TYR A 19 1.16 -9.89 19.66
CA TYR A 19 1.66 -10.18 18.32
C TYR A 19 2.25 -11.58 18.20
N ARG A 20 3.14 -11.99 19.13
CA ARG A 20 3.68 -13.36 19.13
C ARG A 20 2.57 -14.41 19.25
N ARG A 21 1.58 -14.16 20.11
CA ARG A 21 0.42 -15.03 20.24
C ARG A 21 -0.33 -15.12 18.92
N TYR A 22 -0.61 -13.99 18.29
CA TYR A 22 -1.27 -13.91 16.98
C TYR A 22 -0.51 -14.70 15.91
N LEU A 23 0.82 -14.58 15.84
CA LEU A 23 1.63 -15.33 14.87
C LEU A 23 1.49 -16.87 15.02
N THR A 24 1.18 -17.34 16.23
CA THR A 24 0.94 -18.77 16.48
C THR A 24 -0.53 -19.19 16.33
N SER A 25 -1.48 -18.33 16.71
CA SER A 25 -2.91 -18.67 16.77
C SER A 25 -3.70 -18.25 15.54
N ALA A 26 -3.19 -17.29 14.76
CA ALA A 26 -3.90 -16.57 13.71
C ALA A 26 -5.26 -15.99 14.15
N ASN A 27 -5.46 -15.78 15.46
CA ASN A 27 -6.73 -15.31 16.00
C ASN A 27 -6.82 -13.78 15.93
N SER A 28 -7.31 -13.30 14.78
CA SER A 28 -7.49 -11.87 14.51
C SER A 28 -8.39 -11.15 15.53
N PRO A 29 -9.59 -11.66 15.90
CA PRO A 29 -10.44 -11.01 16.91
C PRO A 29 -9.76 -10.86 18.27
N GLN A 30 -9.04 -11.89 18.73
CA GLN A 30 -8.33 -11.83 20.02
C GLN A 30 -7.22 -10.78 19.97
N PHE A 31 -6.39 -10.80 18.93
CA PHE A 31 -5.31 -9.83 18.78
C PHE A 31 -5.84 -8.40 18.76
N VAL A 32 -6.91 -8.16 17.99
CA VAL A 32 -7.59 -6.87 17.91
C VAL A 32 -8.08 -6.41 19.28
N ALA A 33 -8.76 -7.27 20.04
CA ALA A 33 -9.27 -6.92 21.36
C ALA A 33 -8.14 -6.59 22.36
N GLU A 34 -7.08 -7.40 22.41
CA GLU A 34 -5.93 -7.18 23.30
C GLU A 34 -5.19 -5.87 22.97
N VAL A 35 -5.10 -5.50 21.68
CA VAL A 35 -4.41 -4.28 21.25
C VAL A 35 -5.29 -3.04 21.47
N ASP A 36 -6.57 -3.11 21.11
CA ASP A 36 -7.51 -1.99 21.23
C ASP A 36 -7.71 -1.55 22.70
N GLU A 37 -7.61 -2.48 23.64
CA GLU A 37 -7.69 -2.19 25.08
C GLU A 37 -6.59 -1.21 25.56
N TYR A 38 -5.42 -1.20 24.91
CA TYR A 38 -4.24 -0.48 25.43
C TYR A 38 -3.57 0.48 24.44
N TYR A 39 -3.87 0.39 23.13
CA TYR A 39 -3.16 1.14 22.11
C TYR A 39 -4.14 1.83 21.16
N SER A 40 -4.06 3.16 21.09
CA SER A 40 -4.73 3.94 20.05
C SER A 40 -3.97 3.86 18.72
N ALA A 41 -4.66 4.16 17.61
CA ALA A 41 -4.01 4.27 16.29
C ALA A 41 -2.84 5.29 16.29
N SER A 42 -2.95 6.41 17.01
CA SER A 42 -1.87 7.40 17.14
C SER A 42 -0.66 6.86 17.91
N THR A 43 -0.90 6.03 18.93
CA THR A 43 0.14 5.34 19.70
C THR A 43 0.85 4.32 18.82
N LEU A 44 0.08 3.46 18.12
CA LEU A 44 0.62 2.47 17.18
C LEU A 44 1.42 3.12 16.06
N ALA A 45 0.96 4.24 15.49
CA ALA A 45 1.71 5.01 14.50
C ALA A 45 3.06 5.52 15.03
N SER A 46 3.12 5.90 16.31
CA SER A 46 4.36 6.33 16.94
C SER A 46 5.32 5.16 17.19
N LEU A 47 4.78 4.02 17.62
CA LEU A 47 5.55 2.78 17.79
C LEU A 47 6.10 2.29 16.44
N LEU A 48 5.30 2.31 15.38
CA LEU A 48 5.71 1.95 14.02
C LEU A 48 6.94 2.75 13.54
N ARG A 49 7.15 3.99 13.99
CA ARG A 49 8.31 4.79 13.56
C ARG A 49 9.56 4.64 14.42
N ARG A 50 9.39 4.46 15.74
CA ARG A 50 10.48 4.68 16.72
C ARG A 50 10.83 3.48 17.59
N SER A 51 10.14 2.35 17.43
CA SER A 51 10.37 1.15 18.23
C SER A 51 11.35 0.17 17.59
N ASP A 52 11.66 -0.90 18.32
CA ASP A 52 12.41 -2.04 17.79
C ASP A 52 11.63 -2.77 16.68
N VAL A 53 12.33 -3.61 15.92
CA VAL A 53 11.80 -4.26 14.73
C VAL A 53 10.53 -5.06 15.00
N GLU A 54 10.47 -5.82 16.10
CA GLU A 54 9.31 -6.67 16.40
C GLU A 54 8.09 -5.80 16.73
N MET A 55 8.28 -4.75 17.51
CA MET A 55 7.21 -3.81 17.84
C MET A 55 6.75 -2.99 16.62
N ARG A 56 7.64 -2.62 15.70
CA ARG A 56 7.26 -2.00 14.42
C ARG A 56 6.38 -2.93 13.59
N ARG A 57 6.75 -4.21 13.46
CA ARG A 57 5.93 -5.23 12.75
C ARG A 57 4.54 -5.37 13.38
N ALA A 58 4.49 -5.49 14.71
CA ALA A 58 3.24 -5.60 15.44
C ALA A 58 2.36 -4.35 15.28
N SER A 59 2.98 -3.17 15.28
CA SER A 59 2.29 -1.88 15.10
C SER A 59 1.73 -1.72 13.69
N ALA A 60 2.48 -2.12 12.66
CA ALA A 60 2.00 -2.11 11.28
C ALA A 60 0.76 -2.99 11.12
N LEU A 61 0.84 -4.25 11.58
CA LEU A 61 -0.29 -5.18 11.55
C LEU A 61 -1.50 -4.63 12.30
N ALA A 62 -1.30 -4.14 13.53
CA ALA A 62 -2.37 -3.59 14.34
C ALA A 62 -3.05 -2.38 13.67
N LEU A 63 -2.27 -1.48 13.05
CA LEU A 63 -2.82 -0.36 12.26
C LEU A 63 -3.63 -0.84 11.05
N GLY A 64 -3.22 -1.93 10.40
CA GLY A 64 -4.00 -2.54 9.31
C GLY A 64 -5.35 -3.09 9.76
N MET A 65 -5.46 -3.52 11.02
CA MET A 65 -6.69 -4.12 11.56
C MET A 65 -7.60 -3.10 12.25
N LEU A 66 -7.01 -2.21 13.06
CA LEU A 66 -7.72 -1.22 13.90
C LEU A 66 -7.76 0.19 13.29
N GLY A 67 -6.80 0.52 12.42
CA GLY A 67 -6.62 1.87 11.92
C GLY A 67 -7.63 2.28 10.87
N ASP A 68 -7.81 3.59 10.73
CA ASP A 68 -8.59 4.24 9.68
C ASP A 68 -7.69 5.00 8.70
N HIS A 69 -8.28 5.81 7.81
CA HIS A 69 -7.59 6.69 6.84
C HIS A 69 -6.33 7.37 7.40
N ARG A 70 -6.36 7.80 8.67
CA ARG A 70 -5.25 8.53 9.31
C ARG A 70 -3.98 7.67 9.46
N SER A 71 -4.11 6.35 9.33
CA SER A 71 -3.01 5.40 9.41
C SER A 71 -2.28 5.22 8.07
N ILE A 72 -2.89 5.63 6.95
CA ILE A 72 -2.31 5.52 5.60
C ILE A 72 -0.94 6.18 5.54
N GLU A 73 -0.76 7.35 6.13
CA GLU A 73 0.52 8.05 6.10
C GLU A 73 1.61 7.31 6.89
N SER A 74 1.27 6.77 8.06
CA SER A 74 2.25 6.04 8.90
C SER A 74 2.63 4.70 8.28
N LEU A 75 1.64 3.98 7.71
CA LEU A 75 1.88 2.74 6.97
C LEU A 75 2.65 3.00 5.68
N GLY A 76 2.30 4.04 4.94
CA GLY A 76 2.96 4.44 3.70
C GLY A 76 4.45 4.77 3.88
N GLN A 77 4.81 5.39 5.01
CA GLN A 77 6.23 5.57 5.38
C GLN A 77 6.94 4.23 5.65
N ALA A 78 6.26 3.31 6.33
CA ALA A 78 6.80 1.99 6.70
C ALA A 78 6.96 1.03 5.51
N LEU A 79 6.39 1.33 4.34
CA LEU A 79 6.64 0.59 3.09
C LEU A 79 8.12 0.61 2.67
N SER A 80 8.90 1.58 3.19
CA SER A 80 10.33 1.71 2.95
C SER A 80 11.18 1.42 4.19
N ASP A 81 10.62 0.76 5.22
CA ASP A 81 11.35 0.44 6.45
C ASP A 81 12.62 -0.39 6.15
N PRO A 82 13.74 -0.14 6.87
CA PRO A 82 14.96 -0.92 6.70
C PRO A 82 14.75 -2.44 6.89
N ASP A 83 13.85 -2.83 7.80
CA ASP A 83 13.51 -4.23 8.04
C ASP A 83 12.45 -4.73 7.06
N ARG A 84 12.77 -5.83 6.36
CA ARG A 84 11.86 -6.45 5.38
C ARG A 84 10.55 -6.93 6.00
N GLY A 85 10.58 -7.44 7.23
CA GLY A 85 9.36 -7.91 7.89
C GLY A 85 8.41 -6.76 8.22
N VAL A 86 8.94 -5.58 8.57
CA VAL A 86 8.13 -4.36 8.74
C VAL A 86 7.53 -3.94 7.41
N ARG A 87 8.30 -3.95 6.31
CA ARG A 87 7.78 -3.60 4.98
C ARG A 87 6.63 -4.50 4.56
N LEU A 88 6.75 -5.82 4.73
CA LEU A 88 5.68 -6.77 4.41
C LEU A 88 4.42 -6.52 5.24
N ALA A 89 4.56 -6.37 6.56
CA ALA A 89 3.43 -6.07 7.44
C ALA A 89 2.77 -4.73 7.10
N ALA A 90 3.58 -3.72 6.76
CA ALA A 90 3.11 -2.41 6.33
C ALA A 90 2.38 -2.47 4.99
N ASP A 91 2.90 -3.22 4.02
CA ASP A 91 2.29 -3.39 2.69
C ASP A 91 0.91 -4.06 2.77
N ASP A 92 0.83 -5.21 3.45
CA ASP A 92 -0.43 -5.92 3.63
C ASP A 92 -1.47 -5.03 4.33
N SER A 93 -1.04 -4.34 5.40
CA SER A 93 -1.90 -3.44 6.17
C SER A 93 -2.33 -2.21 5.38
N PHE A 94 -1.41 -1.63 4.60
CA PHE A 94 -1.67 -0.46 3.76
C PHE A 94 -2.69 -0.79 2.69
N ARG A 95 -2.51 -1.89 1.95
CA ARG A 95 -3.44 -2.34 0.91
C ARG A 95 -4.82 -2.69 1.49
N ALA A 96 -4.86 -3.39 2.61
CA ALA A 96 -6.13 -3.69 3.29
C ALA A 96 -6.87 -2.42 3.72
N LEU A 97 -6.14 -1.39 4.17
CA LEU A 97 -6.72 -0.11 4.57
C LEU A 97 -7.25 0.65 3.36
N LEU A 98 -6.49 0.73 2.26
CA LEU A 98 -6.95 1.36 1.01
C LEU A 98 -8.28 0.79 0.52
N VAL A 99 -8.48 -0.53 0.63
CA VAL A 99 -9.72 -1.20 0.20
C VAL A 99 -10.88 -0.95 1.16
N ARG A 100 -10.66 -0.56 2.42
CA ARG A 100 -11.73 -0.33 3.41
C ARG A 100 -11.88 1.14 3.82
N ASP A 101 -11.18 2.06 3.14
CA ASP A 101 -11.15 3.50 3.41
C ASP A 101 -12.44 4.25 3.01
N ALA A 102 -13.59 3.58 3.07
CA ALA A 102 -14.87 4.14 2.66
C ALA A 102 -16.03 3.55 3.47
N ALA A 103 -17.21 4.15 3.32
CA ALA A 103 -18.43 3.65 3.92
C ALA A 103 -18.69 2.18 3.50
N PRO A 104 -19.34 1.34 4.35
CA PRO A 104 -19.53 -0.09 4.06
C PRO A 104 -20.16 -0.40 2.70
N ARG A 105 -21.10 0.43 2.23
CA ARG A 105 -21.69 0.31 0.89
C ARG A 105 -20.65 0.51 -0.22
N HIS A 106 -19.83 1.55 -0.11
CA HIS A 106 -18.78 1.86 -1.08
C HIS A 106 -17.68 0.80 -1.08
N HIS A 107 -17.35 0.25 0.09
CA HIS A 107 -16.47 -0.91 0.22
C HIS A 107 -17.01 -2.13 -0.54
N GLN A 108 -18.30 -2.48 -0.35
CA GLN A 108 -18.93 -3.58 -1.09
C GLN A 108 -18.92 -3.35 -2.60
N GLN A 109 -19.23 -2.13 -3.05
CA GLN A 109 -19.17 -1.77 -4.47
C GLN A 109 -17.74 -1.88 -5.02
N LEU A 110 -16.73 -1.45 -4.26
CA LEU A 110 -15.33 -1.60 -4.66
C LEU A 110 -14.95 -3.08 -4.83
N LEU A 111 -15.34 -3.95 -3.90
CA LEU A 111 -15.05 -5.39 -4.00
C LEU A 111 -15.70 -6.01 -5.25
N GLN A 112 -16.91 -5.59 -5.61
CA GLN A 112 -17.55 -6.02 -6.84
C GLN A 112 -16.76 -5.55 -8.09
N VAL A 113 -16.33 -4.29 -8.10
CA VAL A 113 -15.50 -3.72 -9.17
C VAL A 113 -14.18 -4.46 -9.30
N MET A 114 -13.49 -4.71 -8.19
CA MET A 114 -12.23 -5.46 -8.15
C MET A 114 -12.42 -6.86 -8.74
N HIS A 115 -13.51 -7.56 -8.37
CA HIS A 115 -13.82 -8.88 -8.92
C HIS A 115 -14.01 -8.85 -10.45
N LEU A 116 -14.72 -7.85 -10.98
CA LEU A 116 -14.89 -7.67 -12.42
C LEU A 116 -13.55 -7.37 -13.13
N ASN A 117 -12.72 -6.50 -12.54
CA ASN A 117 -11.39 -6.20 -13.06
C ASN A 117 -10.47 -7.43 -13.07
N ASP A 118 -10.48 -8.22 -12.00
CA ASP A 118 -9.72 -9.48 -11.92
C ASP A 118 -10.18 -10.50 -12.96
N GLY A 119 -11.47 -10.47 -13.33
CA GLY A 119 -12.06 -11.24 -14.43
C GLY A 119 -11.82 -10.66 -15.82
N ALA A 120 -11.10 -9.54 -15.94
CA ALA A 120 -10.92 -8.77 -17.17
C ALA A 120 -12.23 -8.26 -17.81
N GLU A 121 -13.30 -8.14 -17.02
CA GLU A 121 -14.61 -7.61 -17.43
C GLU A 121 -14.66 -6.08 -17.30
N TYR A 122 -13.67 -5.39 -17.88
CA TYR A 122 -13.44 -3.96 -17.68
C TYR A 122 -14.63 -3.07 -18.10
N ALA A 123 -15.33 -3.44 -19.17
CA ALA A 123 -16.51 -2.72 -19.63
C ALA A 123 -17.66 -2.78 -18.61
N ALA A 124 -17.82 -3.92 -17.92
CA ALA A 124 -18.82 -4.10 -16.88
C ALA A 124 -18.41 -3.37 -15.58
N ALA A 125 -17.11 -3.33 -15.28
CA ALA A 125 -16.57 -2.64 -14.11
C ALA A 125 -16.65 -1.11 -14.23
N LEU A 126 -16.55 -0.56 -15.44
CA LEU A 126 -16.38 0.87 -15.68
C LEU A 126 -17.48 1.74 -15.07
N ALA A 127 -18.74 1.51 -15.46
CA ALA A 127 -19.85 2.35 -15.00
C ALA A 127 -20.05 2.30 -13.47
N PRO A 128 -20.07 1.13 -12.81
CA PRO A 128 -20.07 1.04 -11.34
C PRO A 128 -18.91 1.80 -10.69
N THR A 129 -17.71 1.76 -11.28
CA THR A 129 -16.54 2.44 -10.73
C THR A 129 -16.65 3.96 -10.87
N MET A 130 -17.14 4.46 -12.01
CA MET A 130 -17.39 5.89 -12.19
C MET A 130 -18.40 6.42 -11.17
N ILE A 131 -19.49 5.67 -10.93
CA ILE A 131 -20.48 5.99 -9.90
C ILE A 131 -19.85 6.01 -8.52
N LEU A 132 -18.99 5.03 -8.21
CA LEU A 132 -18.30 4.94 -6.92
C LEU A 132 -17.37 6.14 -6.68
N VAL A 133 -16.61 6.55 -7.70
CA VAL A 133 -15.72 7.72 -7.63
C VAL A 133 -16.53 9.02 -7.44
N ASP A 134 -17.67 9.16 -8.10
CA ASP A 134 -18.56 10.31 -7.93
C ASP A 134 -19.18 10.36 -6.51
N GLN A 135 -19.63 9.21 -6.00
CA GLN A 135 -20.18 9.09 -4.64
C GLN A 135 -19.13 9.23 -3.54
N SER A 136 -17.86 8.91 -3.84
CA SER A 136 -16.76 8.97 -2.88
C SER A 136 -15.48 9.56 -3.49
N PRO A 137 -15.42 10.89 -3.69
CA PRO A 137 -14.30 11.52 -4.40
C PRO A 137 -12.95 11.48 -3.67
N ARG A 138 -12.88 10.97 -2.44
CA ARG A 138 -11.62 10.81 -1.68
C ARG A 138 -11.13 9.35 -1.67
N TYR A 139 -11.89 8.44 -2.26
CA TYR A 139 -11.61 7.01 -2.17
C TYR A 139 -10.52 6.60 -3.16
N SER A 140 -9.26 6.72 -2.75
CA SER A 140 -8.11 6.55 -3.64
C SER A 140 -8.08 5.19 -4.36
N GLU A 141 -8.48 4.10 -3.71
CA GLU A 141 -8.55 2.78 -4.34
C GLU A 141 -9.62 2.71 -5.45
N ALA A 142 -10.74 3.44 -5.34
CA ALA A 142 -11.74 3.50 -6.40
C ALA A 142 -11.19 4.17 -7.68
N PHE A 143 -10.37 5.23 -7.54
CA PHE A 143 -9.67 5.82 -8.68
C PHE A 143 -8.64 4.86 -9.28
N HIS A 144 -7.94 4.09 -8.46
CA HIS A 144 -7.01 3.07 -8.93
C HIS A 144 -7.73 1.99 -9.74
N GLN A 145 -8.87 1.49 -9.25
CA GLN A 145 -9.71 0.54 -10.00
C GLN A 145 -10.30 1.15 -11.28
N LEU A 146 -10.65 2.44 -11.28
CA LEU A 146 -11.11 3.14 -12.47
C LEU A 146 -10.02 3.21 -13.54
N ALA A 147 -8.79 3.49 -13.11
CA ALA A 147 -7.63 3.50 -14.00
C ALA A 147 -7.38 2.12 -14.62
N ILE A 148 -7.54 1.04 -13.85
CA ILE A 148 -7.47 -0.34 -14.36
C ILE A 148 -8.56 -0.59 -15.41
N CYS A 149 -9.79 -0.13 -15.19
CA CYS A 149 -10.87 -0.26 -16.17
C CYS A 149 -10.48 0.41 -17.50
N TRP A 150 -10.07 1.67 -17.46
CA TRP A 150 -9.69 2.42 -18.66
C TRP A 150 -8.48 1.81 -19.37
N GLN A 151 -7.48 1.37 -18.61
CA GLN A 151 -6.30 0.72 -19.16
C GLN A 151 -6.65 -0.62 -19.83
N GLY A 152 -7.58 -1.39 -19.26
CA GLY A 152 -8.08 -2.63 -19.85
C GLY A 152 -8.95 -2.42 -21.11
N LEU A 153 -9.53 -1.22 -21.25
CA LEU A 153 -10.27 -0.76 -22.43
C LEU A 153 -9.38 -0.03 -23.45
N ASP A 154 -8.06 0.01 -23.23
CA ASP A 154 -7.07 0.69 -24.08
C ASP A 154 -7.27 2.21 -24.22
N ASP A 155 -8.00 2.84 -23.28
CA ASP A 155 -8.13 4.31 -23.19
C ASP A 155 -7.02 4.85 -22.25
N ILE A 156 -5.83 5.00 -22.82
CA ILE A 156 -4.63 5.42 -22.09
C ILE A 156 -4.77 6.84 -21.47
N PRO A 157 -5.32 7.84 -22.17
CA PRO A 157 -5.52 9.17 -21.57
C PRO A 157 -6.42 9.16 -20.33
N GLN A 158 -7.54 8.41 -20.37
CA GLN A 158 -8.42 8.30 -19.21
C GLN A 158 -7.80 7.48 -18.07
N ALA A 159 -7.06 6.42 -18.41
CA ALA A 159 -6.33 5.62 -17.43
C ALA A 159 -5.30 6.48 -16.68
N GLU A 160 -4.52 7.28 -17.39
CA GLU A 160 -3.57 8.21 -16.77
C GLU A 160 -4.28 9.22 -15.86
N ALA A 161 -5.36 9.85 -16.35
CA ALA A 161 -6.13 10.82 -15.57
C ALA A 161 -6.62 10.20 -14.25
N ALA A 162 -7.13 8.97 -14.29
CA ALA A 162 -7.59 8.24 -13.12
C ALA A 162 -6.44 7.87 -12.17
N PHE A 163 -5.27 7.43 -12.67
CA PHE A 163 -4.10 7.19 -11.82
C PHE A 163 -3.63 8.48 -11.12
N ARG A 164 -3.61 9.61 -11.84
CA ARG A 164 -3.28 10.90 -11.24
C ARG A 164 -4.30 11.31 -10.17
N GLY A 165 -5.59 11.04 -10.40
CA GLY A 165 -6.65 11.22 -9.40
C GLY A 165 -6.41 10.38 -8.14
N CYS A 166 -6.06 9.09 -8.30
CA CYS A 166 -5.67 8.23 -7.19
C CYS A 166 -4.51 8.83 -6.38
N LEU A 167 -3.44 9.24 -7.07
CA LEU A 167 -2.22 9.77 -6.46
C LEU A 167 -2.41 11.13 -5.79
N TRP A 168 -3.40 11.92 -6.24
CA TRP A 168 -3.80 13.15 -5.57
C TRP A 168 -4.34 12.89 -4.16
N HIS A 169 -5.09 11.80 -3.98
CA HIS A 169 -5.66 11.41 -2.68
C HIS A 169 -4.71 10.55 -1.85
N CYS A 170 -3.88 9.70 -2.47
CA CYS A 170 -2.92 8.87 -1.77
C CYS A 170 -1.56 8.82 -2.47
N ARG A 171 -0.63 9.68 -2.02
CA ARG A 171 0.73 9.76 -2.57
C ARG A 171 1.57 8.47 -2.42
N TYR A 172 1.23 7.63 -1.44
CA TYR A 172 1.92 6.37 -1.14
C TYR A 172 1.38 5.19 -1.95
N HIS A 173 0.40 5.39 -2.83
CA HIS A 173 -0.21 4.34 -3.63
C HIS A 173 0.74 3.84 -4.74
N TYR A 174 1.73 3.05 -4.38
CA TYR A 174 2.82 2.63 -5.27
C TYR A 174 2.34 1.84 -6.51
N LEU A 175 1.20 1.13 -6.41
CA LEU A 175 0.56 0.47 -7.56
C LEU A 175 0.05 1.47 -8.61
N ALA A 176 -0.47 2.62 -8.18
CA ALA A 176 -0.93 3.67 -9.08
C ALA A 176 0.25 4.38 -9.75
N TRP A 177 1.38 4.55 -9.06
CA TRP A 177 2.64 4.99 -9.68
C TRP A 177 3.14 4.03 -10.75
N GLN A 178 3.03 2.72 -10.51
CA GLN A 178 3.40 1.71 -11.51
C GLN A 178 2.46 1.69 -12.71
N GLY A 179 1.15 1.86 -12.48
CA GLY A 179 0.15 2.01 -13.54
C GLY A 179 0.38 3.26 -14.39
N LEU A 180 0.61 4.41 -13.75
CA LEU A 180 0.94 5.67 -14.43
C LEU A 180 2.20 5.54 -15.31
N ALA A 181 3.24 4.87 -14.79
CA ALA A 181 4.44 4.59 -15.58
C ALA A 181 4.12 3.78 -16.84
N ARG A 182 3.23 2.80 -16.75
CA ARG A 182 2.80 1.98 -17.89
C ARG A 182 2.08 2.81 -18.95
N CYS A 183 1.16 3.70 -18.55
CA CYS A 183 0.51 4.64 -19.47
C CYS A 183 1.56 5.49 -20.22
N ARG A 184 2.52 6.07 -19.49
CA ARG A 184 3.60 6.90 -20.07
C ARG A 184 4.51 6.12 -21.01
N MET A 185 4.79 4.85 -20.71
CA MET A 185 5.56 3.98 -21.61
C MET A 185 4.84 3.73 -22.94
N LEU A 186 3.51 3.59 -22.91
CA LEU A 186 2.68 3.41 -24.11
C LEU A 186 2.62 4.69 -24.96
N GLU A 187 2.65 5.86 -24.31
CA GLU A 187 2.75 7.16 -24.99
C GLU A 187 4.19 7.50 -25.43
N HIS A 188 5.15 6.59 -25.26
CA HIS A 188 6.57 6.78 -25.56
C HIS A 188 7.29 7.87 -24.74
N ASP A 189 6.68 8.37 -23.67
CA ASP A 189 7.28 9.29 -22.70
C ASP A 189 8.09 8.50 -21.66
N TYR A 190 9.27 8.03 -22.07
CA TYR A 190 10.12 7.17 -21.26
C TYR A 190 10.74 7.90 -20.06
N GLU A 191 10.97 9.21 -20.13
CA GLU A 191 11.51 10.00 -19.02
C GLU A 191 10.50 10.13 -17.89
N ALA A 192 9.23 10.46 -18.22
CA ALA A 192 8.17 10.50 -17.22
C ALA A 192 7.88 9.10 -16.65
N ALA A 193 7.92 8.06 -17.48
CA ALA A 193 7.78 6.69 -17.02
C ALA A 193 8.86 6.29 -16.01
N ILE A 194 10.15 6.55 -16.29
CA ILE A 194 11.25 6.31 -15.35
C ILE A 194 11.03 7.09 -14.05
N SER A 195 10.60 8.34 -14.15
CA SER A 195 10.32 9.18 -12.98
C SER A 195 9.21 8.59 -12.09
N ALA A 196 8.11 8.12 -12.69
CA ALA A 196 7.03 7.45 -11.97
C ALA A 196 7.48 6.12 -11.35
N LEU A 197 8.27 5.32 -12.05
CA LEU A 197 8.83 4.07 -11.50
C LEU A 197 9.79 4.33 -10.34
N ARG A 198 10.62 5.39 -10.41
CA ARG A 198 11.49 5.79 -9.30
C ARG A 198 10.68 6.19 -8.06
N ARG A 199 9.53 6.87 -8.24
CA ARG A 199 8.60 7.15 -7.14
C ARG A 199 8.03 5.86 -6.55
N CYS A 200 7.59 4.92 -7.41
CA CYS A 200 7.10 3.61 -6.99
C CYS A 200 8.14 2.86 -6.12
N VAL A 201 9.37 2.71 -6.61
CA VAL A 201 10.45 2.01 -5.90
C VAL A 201 10.90 2.77 -4.64
N GLY A 202 10.85 4.11 -4.66
CA GLY A 202 11.14 4.92 -3.48
C GLY A 202 10.13 4.72 -2.34
N ILE A 203 8.88 4.39 -2.66
CA ILE A 203 7.84 4.07 -1.68
C ILE A 203 7.92 2.61 -1.26
N CYS A 204 7.96 1.68 -2.21
CA CYS A 204 8.02 0.24 -1.98
C CYS A 204 9.25 -0.35 -2.72
N PRO A 205 10.40 -0.49 -2.02
CA PRO A 205 11.64 -0.96 -2.63
C PRO A 205 11.60 -2.40 -3.15
N ASP A 206 10.65 -3.20 -2.65
CA ASP A 206 10.53 -4.63 -2.95
C ASP A 206 9.86 -4.89 -4.32
N VAL A 207 9.39 -3.85 -5.03
CA VAL A 207 8.78 -3.97 -6.36
C VAL A 207 9.84 -4.24 -7.44
N GLU A 208 10.22 -5.51 -7.61
CA GLU A 208 11.27 -5.92 -8.55
C GLU A 208 10.96 -5.56 -10.01
N ASN A 209 9.71 -5.72 -10.44
CA ASN A 209 9.31 -5.41 -11.82
C ASN A 209 9.62 -3.95 -12.18
N ALA A 210 9.29 -2.99 -11.29
CA ALA A 210 9.58 -1.58 -11.51
C ALA A 210 11.10 -1.30 -11.62
N ARG A 211 11.92 -1.97 -10.80
CA ARG A 211 13.39 -1.86 -10.87
C ARG A 211 13.96 -2.40 -12.18
N ILE A 212 13.39 -3.49 -12.71
CA ILE A 212 13.77 -4.03 -14.02
C ILE A 212 13.38 -3.05 -15.13
N GLN A 213 12.15 -2.53 -15.10
CA GLN A 213 11.66 -1.56 -16.09
C GLN A 213 12.52 -0.29 -16.15
N ILE A 214 12.91 0.28 -15.02
CA ILE A 214 13.84 1.44 -14.98
C ILE A 214 15.13 1.11 -15.74
N ARG A 215 15.78 -0.02 -15.42
CA ARG A 215 17.04 -0.43 -16.06
C ARG A 215 16.90 -0.61 -17.57
N VAL A 216 15.78 -1.16 -18.02
CA VAL A 216 15.49 -1.36 -19.46
C VAL A 216 15.29 -0.02 -20.17
N LEU A 217 14.47 0.87 -19.60
CA LEU A 217 14.19 2.18 -20.19
C LEU A 217 15.44 3.06 -20.24
N GLU A 218 16.26 3.07 -19.19
CA GLU A 218 17.52 3.83 -19.17
C GLU A 218 18.53 3.33 -20.21
N ARG A 219 18.58 2.01 -20.45
CA ARG A 219 19.42 1.45 -21.54
C ARG A 219 18.93 1.90 -22.90
N ARG A 220 17.62 1.92 -23.11
CA ARG A 220 17.00 2.37 -24.36
C ARG A 220 17.30 3.84 -24.64
N LEU A 221 17.15 4.72 -23.66
CA LEU A 221 17.43 6.16 -23.83
C LEU A 221 18.90 6.40 -24.22
N ARG A 222 19.85 5.76 -23.54
CA ARG A 222 21.27 5.85 -23.90
C ARG A 222 21.61 5.39 -25.32
N GLN A 223 20.81 4.49 -25.91
CA GLN A 223 21.01 4.03 -27.28
C GLN A 223 20.39 4.99 -28.30
N THR A 224 19.37 5.75 -27.93
CA THR A 224 18.75 6.77 -28.79
C THR A 224 19.58 8.05 -28.83
N ASP A 225 20.31 8.34 -27.75
CA ASP A 225 21.16 9.54 -27.61
C ASP A 225 22.57 9.40 -28.20
N ALA A 226 22.94 8.21 -28.70
CA ALA A 226 24.26 7.87 -29.25
C ALA A 226 24.22 7.74 -30.78
#